data_AF-A0AAU8CW87-F1
#
_entry.id   AF-A0AAU8CW87-F1
#
_cell.length_a   1.000
_cell.length_b   1.000
_cell.length_c   1.000
_cell.angle_alpha   90.00
_cell.angle_beta   90.00
_cell.angle_gamma   90.00
#
_symmetry.space_group_name_H-M   'P 1'
#
loop_
_entity.id
_entity.type
_entity.pdbx_description
1 polymer ?
#
loop_
_entity_poly.entity_id
_entity_poly.type
_entity_poly.pdbx_seq_one_letter_code
_entity_poly.pdbx_strand_id
1 'polypeptide(L)' 'MTDDKTKSGGQHQASMTDDLEAEALHLAEATDLSPNQARELIRRHGNDRKKLMELAKTFKAES' A
#
# COMPACT_ATOMS: atom_id res chain seq x y z
N MET A 1 -42.79 3.25 21.51
CA MET A 1 -42.00 2.25 20.78
C MET A 1 -40.81 3.02 20.23
N THR A 2 -39.64 2.81 20.80
CA THR A 2 -38.49 3.73 20.72
C THR A 2 -37.74 3.57 19.40
N ASP A 3 -37.33 4.71 18.85
CA ASP A 3 -36.86 4.93 17.50
C ASP A 3 -35.51 4.25 17.18
N ASP A 4 -35.41 3.83 15.92
CA ASP A 4 -34.19 3.44 15.21
C ASP A 4 -33.06 4.45 15.45
N LYS A 5 -31.96 3.98 16.04
CA LYS A 5 -30.67 4.67 15.99
C LYS A 5 -29.59 3.67 15.59
N THR A 6 -29.57 3.38 14.31
CA THR A 6 -28.36 2.96 13.60
C THR A 6 -27.25 4.01 13.82
N LYS A 7 -26.22 3.64 14.58
CA LYS A 7 -24.93 4.37 14.61
C LYS A 7 -23.79 3.39 14.41
N SER A 8 -23.71 2.84 13.21
CA SER A 8 -22.54 2.10 12.72
C SER A 8 -21.45 3.08 12.31
N GLY A 9 -20.82 3.73 13.28
CA GLY A 9 -19.70 4.65 13.05
C GLY A 9 -18.37 3.93 13.21
N GLY A 10 -17.93 3.18 12.19
CA GLY A 10 -16.66 2.46 12.25
C GLY A 10 -16.04 2.09 10.89
N GLN A 11 -16.49 2.69 9.79
CA GLN A 11 -16.08 2.31 8.43
C GLN A 11 -15.29 3.43 7.72
N HIS A 12 -14.27 4.00 8.35
CA HIS A 12 -13.45 5.04 7.71
C HIS A 12 -11.93 4.89 7.95
N GLN A 13 -11.47 3.71 8.41
CA GLN A 13 -10.04 3.42 8.49
C GLN A 13 -9.57 2.35 7.47
N ALA A 14 -10.49 1.68 6.77
CA ALA A 14 -10.13 0.66 5.77
C ALA A 14 -9.46 1.27 4.54
N SER A 15 -10.01 2.37 4.00
CA SER A 15 -9.62 2.90 2.69
C SER A 15 -8.12 3.19 2.55
N MET A 16 -7.49 3.81 3.54
CA MET A 16 -6.06 4.15 3.49
C MET A 16 -5.14 2.93 3.49
N THR A 17 -5.58 1.83 4.11
CA THR A 17 -4.79 0.59 4.17
C THR A 17 -4.91 -0.18 2.87
N ASP A 18 -6.10 -0.17 2.26
CA ASP A 18 -6.36 -0.75 0.94
C ASP A 18 -5.56 -0.03 -0.16
N ASP A 19 -5.43 1.30 -0.08
CA ASP A 19 -4.64 2.10 -1.03
C ASP A 19 -3.14 1.73 -0.99
N LEU A 20 -2.57 1.53 0.21
CA LEU A 20 -1.16 1.15 0.38
C LEU A 20 -0.91 -0.30 -0.06
N GLU A 21 -1.86 -1.18 0.18
CA GLU A 21 -1.81 -2.58 -0.24
C GLU A 21 -1.83 -2.68 -1.78
N ALA A 22 -2.70 -1.90 -2.42
CA ALA A 22 -2.80 -1.83 -3.87
C ALA A 22 -1.51 -1.29 -4.51
N GLU A 23 -0.90 -0.24 -3.94
CA GLU A 23 0.37 0.28 -4.44
C GLU A 23 1.51 -0.74 -4.25
N ALA A 24 1.55 -1.45 -3.13
CA ALA A 24 2.55 -2.48 -2.89
C ALA A 24 2.46 -3.63 -3.90
N LEU A 25 1.24 -4.07 -4.21
CA LEU A 25 0.99 -5.07 -5.25
C LEU A 25 1.41 -4.55 -6.62
N HIS A 26 1.02 -3.32 -6.97
CA HIS A 26 1.38 -2.72 -8.26
C HIS A 26 2.90 -2.57 -8.44
N LEU A 27 3.64 -2.28 -7.37
CA LEU A 27 5.11 -2.27 -7.38
C LEU A 27 5.70 -3.67 -7.56
N ALA A 28 5.17 -4.66 -6.84
CA ALA A 28 5.59 -6.05 -6.93
C ALA A 28 5.24 -6.70 -8.29
N GLU A 29 4.21 -6.22 -8.99
CA GLU A 29 3.91 -6.67 -10.35
C GLU A 29 4.76 -5.98 -11.40
N ALA A 30 5.05 -4.68 -11.21
CA ALA A 30 5.85 -3.89 -12.13
C ALA A 30 7.36 -4.15 -12.01
N THR A 31 7.79 -4.80 -10.92
CA THR A 31 9.19 -5.06 -10.60
C THR A 31 9.36 -6.49 -10.09
N ASP A 32 10.59 -6.98 -9.96
CA ASP A 32 10.86 -8.34 -9.46
C ASP A 32 10.84 -8.40 -7.91
N LEU A 33 10.19 -7.45 -7.23
CA LEU A 33 10.07 -7.41 -5.77
C LEU A 33 8.96 -8.32 -5.28
N SER A 34 9.15 -8.93 -4.11
CA SER A 34 8.04 -9.56 -3.39
C SER A 34 7.08 -8.50 -2.82
N PRO A 35 5.77 -8.80 -2.68
CA PRO A 35 4.80 -7.88 -2.07
C PRO A 35 5.22 -7.38 -0.69
N ASN A 36 5.91 -8.22 0.09
CA ASN A 36 6.43 -7.83 1.41
C ASN A 36 7.54 -6.78 1.29
N GLN A 37 8.47 -6.93 0.34
CA GLN A 37 9.51 -5.94 0.08
C GLN A 37 8.90 -4.62 -0.42
N ALA A 38 7.90 -4.68 -1.30
CA ALA A 38 7.20 -3.49 -1.79
C ALA A 38 6.49 -2.73 -0.65
N ARG A 39 5.78 -3.44 0.25
CA ARG A 39 5.19 -2.84 1.46
C ARG A 39 6.23 -2.16 2.34
N GLU A 40 7.38 -2.81 2.51
CA GLU A 40 8.46 -2.25 3.32
C GLU A 40 9.09 -1.02 2.65
N LEU A 41 9.18 -1.01 1.32
CA LEU A 41 9.61 0.13 0.53
C LEU A 41 8.67 1.33 0.74
N ILE A 42 7.35 1.09 0.65
CA ILE A 42 6.30 2.10 0.89
C ILE A 42 6.34 2.61 2.33
N ARG A 43 6.56 1.72 3.31
CA ARG A 43 6.71 2.13 4.72
C ARG A 43 7.94 3.00 4.96
N ARG A 44 9.07 2.67 4.32
CA ARG A 44 10.35 3.38 4.52
C ARG A 44 10.42 4.70 3.75
N HIS A 45 9.83 4.76 2.56
CA HIS A 45 9.97 5.89 1.65
C HIS A 45 8.67 6.69 1.41
N GLY A 46 7.54 6.22 1.95
CA GLY A 46 6.22 6.80 1.74
C GLY A 46 5.57 6.33 0.44
N ASN A 47 4.48 6.99 0.04
CA ASN A 47 3.70 6.65 -1.16
C ASN A 47 4.17 7.41 -2.43
N ASP A 48 5.47 7.68 -2.56
CA ASP A 48 6.00 8.34 -3.76
C ASP A 48 6.28 7.30 -4.85
N ARG A 49 5.26 7.05 -5.68
CA ARG A 49 5.31 6.06 -6.76
C ARG A 49 6.54 6.17 -7.67
N LYS A 50 7.00 7.38 -8.01
CA LYS A 50 8.20 7.55 -8.85
C LYS A 50 9.44 7.05 -8.13
N LYS A 51 9.62 7.48 -6.89
CA LYS A 51 10.76 7.08 -6.05
C LYS A 51 10.74 5.58 -5.75
N LEU A 52 9.56 5.02 -5.47
CA LEU A 52 9.40 3.60 -5.20
C LEU A 52 9.79 2.76 -6.43
N MET A 53 9.38 3.19 -7.64
CA MET A 53 9.75 2.52 -8.90
C MET A 53 11.25 2.60 -9.19
N GLU A 54 11.92 3.72 -8.88
CA GLU A 54 13.38 3.81 -9.02
C GLU A 54 14.11 2.89 -8.03
N LEU A 55 13.70 2.91 -6.76
CA LEU A 55 14.27 2.05 -5.71
C LEU A 55 14.06 0.55 -6.00
N ALA A 56 12.89 0.19 -6.50
CA ALA A 56 12.58 -1.17 -6.89
C ALA A 56 13.40 -1.63 -8.11
N LYS A 57 13.69 -0.73 -9.06
CA LYS A 57 14.62 -1.01 -10.17
C LYS A 57 16.07 -1.15 -9.70
N THR A 58 16.51 -0.38 -8.71
CA THR A 58 17.86 -0.53 -8.15
C THR A 58 18.04 -1.85 -7.40
N PHE A 59 16.99 -2.40 -6.80
CA PHE A 59 17.01 -3.73 -6.18
C PHE A 59 17.36 -4.85 -7.19
N LYS A 60 17.06 -4.65 -8.48
CA LYS A 60 17.43 -5.57 -9.57
C LYS A 60 18.91 -5.45 -9.99
N ALA A 61 19.54 -4.31 -9.72
CA ALA A 61 20.89 -4.01 -10.20
C ALA A 61 22.01 -4.59 -9.30
N GLU A 62 21.67 -5.11 -8.12
CA GLU A 62 22.56 -5.95 -7.31
C GLU A 62 22.27 -7.43 -7.63
N SER A 63 22.82 -7.93 -8.74
CA SER A 63 22.96 -9.36 -9.04
C SER A 63 24.15 -9.59 -9.94
#